data_AF-A0A0F9DSX7-F1
#
_entry.id   AF-A0A0F9DSX7-F1
#
_cell.length_a   1.000
_cell.length_b   1.000
_cell.length_c   1.000
_cell.angle_alpha   90.00
_cell.angle_beta   90.00
_cell.angle_gamma   90.00
#
_symmetry.space_group_name_H-M   'P 1'
#
loop_
_entity.id
_entity.type
_entity.pdbx_description
1 polymer ?
#
loop_
_entity_poly.entity_id
_entity_poly.type
_entity_poly.pdbx_seq_one_letter_code
_entity_poly.pdbx_strand_id
1 'polypeptide(L)'
;GACVLAGLDLGEALLAISNAEPVEGRFMRVQEGQDFLCIIDFAHTGDALRRLIQSAREFTARGGRVITVFGCGGDRDKAKRPVMGAAATELSDQVIITSDNSRGESTDAIINDIVRGAGGGNYQVVPGRAEAISTAIALARTGDTVLIAGKGHEDYQEADGVRTEFSDIEKAREAIRLRGKVG
;
A
#
# COMPACT_ATOMS: atom_id res chain seq x y z
N GLY A 1 -24.34 10.35 -10.94
CA GLY A 1 -24.24 11.31 -12.05
C GLY A 1 -24.49 10.63 -13.38
N ALA A 2 -23.50 9.91 -13.92
CA ALA A 2 -23.62 9.23 -15.21
C ALA A 2 -24.80 8.24 -15.31
N CYS A 3 -25.04 7.40 -14.29
CA CYS A 3 -26.15 6.44 -14.28
C CYS A 3 -27.52 7.12 -14.44
N VAL A 4 -27.75 8.21 -13.70
CA VAL A 4 -29.01 8.97 -13.78
C VAL A 4 -29.17 9.64 -15.14
N LEU A 5 -28.08 10.18 -15.72
CA LEU A 5 -28.09 10.74 -17.07
C LEU A 5 -28.32 9.66 -18.15
N ALA A 6 -27.92 8.41 -17.88
CA ALA A 6 -28.19 7.26 -18.74
C ALA A 6 -29.62 6.69 -18.57
N GLY A 7 -30.45 7.31 -17.72
CA GLY A 7 -31.86 6.94 -17.54
C GLY A 7 -32.14 5.95 -16.41
N LEU A 8 -31.14 5.60 -15.59
CA LEU A 8 -31.41 4.87 -14.34
C LEU A 8 -32.12 5.78 -13.34
N ASP A 9 -33.10 5.23 -12.63
CA ASP A 9 -33.73 5.95 -11.53
C ASP A 9 -32.69 6.24 -10.43
N LEU A 10 -32.86 7.35 -9.71
CA LEU A 10 -31.95 7.72 -8.63
C LEU A 10 -31.92 6.66 -7.52
N GLY A 11 -33.07 6.08 -7.18
CA GLY A 11 -33.18 5.02 -6.19
C GLY A 11 -32.44 3.76 -6.63
N GLU A 12 -32.57 3.37 -7.89
CA GLU A 12 -31.83 2.24 -8.47
C GLU A 12 -30.32 2.49 -8.49
N ALA A 13 -29.90 3.70 -8.88
CA ALA A 13 -28.50 4.08 -8.87
C ALA A 13 -27.91 4.08 -7.45
N LEU A 14 -28.66 4.56 -6.45
CA LEU A 14 -28.24 4.50 -5.05
C LEU A 14 -28.14 3.06 -4.54
N LEU A 15 -29.14 2.24 -4.83
CA LEU A 15 -29.14 0.82 -4.45
C LEU A 15 -27.95 0.08 -5.07
N ALA A 16 -27.67 0.33 -6.35
CA ALA A 16 -26.54 -0.27 -7.06
C ALA A 16 -25.19 0.15 -6.44
N ILE A 17 -25.04 1.43 -6.06
CA ILE A 17 -23.83 1.91 -5.38
C ILE A 17 -23.69 1.29 -3.99
N SER A 18 -24.79 1.19 -3.23
CA SER A 18 -24.77 0.58 -1.89
C SER A 18 -24.44 -0.91 -1.91
N ASN A 19 -24.75 -1.60 -3.00
CA ASN A 19 -24.46 -3.03 -3.20
C ASN A 19 -23.18 -3.28 -4.00
N ALA A 20 -22.46 -2.24 -4.41
CA ALA A 20 -21.25 -2.41 -5.20
C ALA A 20 -20.17 -3.11 -4.38
N GLU A 21 -19.62 -4.20 -4.92
CA GLU A 21 -18.53 -4.92 -4.28
C GLU A 21 -17.23 -4.11 -4.35
N PRO A 22 -16.44 -4.07 -3.27
CA PRO A 22 -15.12 -3.46 -3.29
C PRO A 22 -14.24 -4.12 -4.35
N VAL A 23 -13.53 -3.31 -5.13
CA VAL A 23 -12.54 -3.84 -6.09
C VAL A 23 -11.34 -4.35 -5.31
N GLU A 24 -10.96 -5.61 -5.54
CA GLU A 24 -9.82 -6.23 -4.88
C GLU A 24 -8.52 -5.43 -5.13
N GLY A 25 -7.78 -5.17 -4.05
CA GLY A 25 -6.57 -4.36 -4.10
C GLY A 25 -6.80 -2.87 -4.43
N ARG A 26 -8.00 -2.32 -4.19
CA ARG A 26 -8.29 -0.87 -4.21
C ARG A 26 -8.89 -0.45 -2.88
N PHE A 27 -8.10 0.28 -2.09
CA PHE A 27 -8.41 0.68 -0.72
C PHE A 27 -9.00 -0.50 0.11
N MET A 28 -8.45 -1.70 -0.11
CA MET A 28 -9.00 -2.94 0.41
C MET A 28 -8.55 -3.13 1.85
N ARG A 29 -9.51 -3.29 2.77
CA ARG A 29 -9.21 -3.58 4.17
C ARG A 29 -8.86 -5.05 4.36
N VAL A 30 -7.77 -5.31 5.08
CA VAL A 30 -7.41 -6.65 5.56
C VAL A 30 -7.75 -6.75 7.04
N GLN A 31 -8.59 -7.73 7.40
CA GLN A 31 -9.04 -7.93 8.77
C GLN A 31 -8.85 -9.39 9.20
N GLU A 32 -8.10 -9.59 10.27
CA GLU A 32 -7.77 -10.88 10.87
C GLU A 32 -7.88 -10.84 12.42
N GLY A 33 -8.65 -9.88 12.95
CA GLY A 33 -8.92 -9.73 14.39
C GLY A 33 -8.03 -8.71 15.12
N GLN A 34 -7.17 -7.99 14.39
CA GLN A 34 -6.29 -6.96 14.95
C GLN A 34 -7.01 -5.63 15.25
N ASP A 35 -6.36 -4.77 16.03
CA ASP A 35 -6.86 -3.49 16.58
C ASP A 35 -6.31 -2.24 15.85
N PHE A 36 -5.73 -2.44 14.68
CA PHE A 36 -5.26 -1.40 13.77
C PHE A 36 -5.81 -1.65 12.37
N LEU A 37 -5.86 -0.60 11.56
CA LEU A 37 -6.34 -0.68 10.19
C LEU A 37 -5.21 -1.15 9.27
N CYS A 38 -5.46 -2.15 8.42
CA CYS A 38 -4.54 -2.57 7.36
C CYS A 38 -5.23 -2.39 6.00
N ILE A 39 -4.61 -1.64 5.09
CA ILE A 39 -5.15 -1.33 3.77
C ILE A 39 -4.15 -1.72 2.68
N ILE A 40 -4.66 -2.34 1.62
CA ILE A 40 -3.91 -2.67 0.40
C ILE A 40 -4.45 -1.86 -0.77
N ASP A 41 -3.55 -1.26 -1.55
CA ASP A 41 -3.91 -0.46 -2.73
C ASP A 41 -2.85 -0.53 -3.85
N PHE A 42 -3.28 -0.31 -5.09
CA PHE A 42 -2.45 -0.32 -6.29
C PHE A 42 -1.79 1.03 -6.62
N ALA A 43 -1.88 2.03 -5.73
CA ALA A 43 -1.24 3.32 -5.92
C ALA A 43 0.27 3.16 -6.24
N HIS A 44 0.62 3.43 -7.50
CA HIS A 44 1.98 3.25 -8.03
C HIS A 44 2.51 4.50 -8.72
N THR A 45 1.92 5.67 -8.42
CA THR A 45 2.38 7.00 -8.86
C THR A 45 2.44 7.92 -7.64
N GLY A 46 3.21 9.01 -7.73
CA GLY A 46 3.34 9.98 -6.63
C GLY A 46 1.99 10.54 -6.17
N ASP A 47 1.15 10.98 -7.11
CA ASP A 47 -0.16 11.55 -6.78
C ASP A 47 -1.17 10.53 -6.27
N ALA A 48 -1.16 9.31 -6.81
CA ALA A 48 -1.99 8.23 -6.28
C ALA A 48 -1.59 7.89 -4.84
N LEU A 49 -0.29 7.82 -4.55
CA LEU A 49 0.22 7.54 -3.22
C LEU A 49 -0.13 8.66 -2.23
N ARG A 50 -0.01 9.94 -2.63
CA ARG A 50 -0.45 11.07 -1.79
C ARG A 50 -1.93 10.96 -1.42
N ARG A 51 -2.79 10.76 -2.42
CA ARG A 51 -4.24 10.63 -2.22
C ARG A 51 -4.57 9.44 -1.32
N LEU A 52 -3.91 8.31 -1.52
CA LEU A 52 -4.07 7.12 -0.69
C LEU A 52 -3.73 7.42 0.78
N ILE A 53 -2.58 8.03 1.05
CA ILE A 53 -2.14 8.35 2.42
C ILE A 53 -3.08 9.35 3.08
N GLN A 54 -3.53 10.37 2.34
CA GLN A 54 -4.50 11.36 2.83
C GLN A 54 -5.85 10.70 3.17
N SER A 55 -6.40 9.89 2.27
CA SER A 55 -7.64 9.14 2.54
C SER A 55 -7.47 8.21 3.74
N ALA A 56 -6.35 7.50 3.84
CA ALA A 56 -6.09 6.63 4.98
C ALA A 56 -6.02 7.39 6.30
N ARG A 57 -5.42 8.59 6.30
CA ARG A 57 -5.35 9.46 7.48
C ARG A 57 -6.74 9.84 7.99
N GLU A 58 -7.72 10.03 7.13
CA GLU A 58 -9.11 10.33 7.53
C GLU A 58 -9.76 9.17 8.30
N PHE A 59 -9.32 7.94 8.07
CA PHE A 59 -9.78 6.74 8.78
C PHE A 59 -8.88 6.34 9.95
N THR A 60 -7.68 6.89 10.06
CA THR A 60 -6.77 6.63 11.18
C THR A 60 -7.33 7.23 12.46
N ALA A 61 -7.27 6.49 13.57
CA ALA A 61 -7.76 6.97 14.85
C ALA A 61 -7.00 8.24 15.28
N ARG A 62 -7.64 9.08 16.10
CA ARG A 62 -6.98 10.29 16.63
C ARG A 62 -5.71 9.91 17.40
N GLY A 63 -4.57 10.44 16.97
CA GLY A 63 -3.26 10.12 17.55
C GLY A 63 -2.64 8.81 17.05
N GLY A 64 -3.33 8.06 16.20
CA GLY A 64 -2.80 6.90 15.49
C GLY A 64 -1.86 7.32 14.35
N ARG A 65 -0.91 6.45 14.04
CA ARG A 65 0.10 6.65 13.02
C ARG A 65 -0.32 6.07 11.68
N VAL A 66 0.13 6.67 10.59
CA VAL A 66 0.10 6.08 9.25
C VAL A 66 1.48 5.52 8.94
N ILE A 67 1.55 4.20 8.73
CA ILE A 67 2.75 3.44 8.39
C ILE A 67 2.61 2.96 6.95
N THR A 68 3.45 3.44 6.04
CA THR A 68 3.34 3.14 4.59
C THR A 68 4.46 2.23 4.12
N VAL A 69 4.09 1.10 3.52
CA VAL A 69 4.97 0.16 2.84
C VAL A 69 4.79 0.33 1.33
N PHE A 70 5.87 0.61 0.61
CA PHE A 70 5.79 0.67 -0.86
C PHE A 70 7.14 0.42 -1.52
N GLY A 71 7.08 0.08 -2.81
CA GLY A 71 8.22 0.00 -3.71
C GLY A 71 7.89 0.67 -5.04
N CYS A 72 8.78 0.52 -6.02
CA CYS A 72 8.53 0.96 -7.39
C CYS A 72 8.89 -0.16 -8.38
N GLY A 73 8.14 -0.23 -9.48
CA GLY A 73 8.48 -1.14 -10.56
C GLY A 73 9.73 -0.70 -11.34
N GLY A 74 10.56 -1.67 -11.72
CA GLY A 74 11.65 -1.50 -12.69
C GLY A 74 11.17 -1.50 -14.14
N ASP A 75 12.06 -1.16 -15.07
CA ASP A 75 11.85 -1.02 -16.52
C ASP A 75 10.64 -0.15 -16.89
N ARG A 76 10.36 0.85 -16.04
CA ARG A 76 9.24 1.78 -16.15
C ARG A 76 9.72 3.19 -15.86
N ASP A 77 8.78 4.11 -15.73
CA ASP A 77 9.03 5.50 -15.37
C ASP A 77 9.86 5.60 -14.07
N LYS A 78 11.13 5.99 -14.20
CA LYS A 78 12.04 6.25 -13.08
C LYS A 78 11.80 7.60 -12.42
N ALA A 79 11.22 8.57 -13.15
CA ALA A 79 11.01 9.93 -12.64
C ALA A 79 10.03 9.95 -11.47
N LYS A 80 9.10 9.00 -11.41
CA LYS A 80 8.16 8.88 -10.28
C LYS A 80 8.81 8.43 -8.97
N ARG A 81 9.95 7.72 -9.01
CA ARG A 81 10.58 7.10 -7.82
C ARG A 81 10.88 8.11 -6.71
N PRO A 82 11.65 9.19 -6.96
CA PRO A 82 11.88 10.20 -5.93
C PRO A 82 10.59 10.94 -5.53
N VAL A 83 9.65 11.15 -6.45
CA VAL A 83 8.38 11.82 -6.15
C VAL A 83 7.53 10.99 -5.19
N MET A 84 7.51 9.66 -5.35
CA MET A 84 6.85 8.74 -4.43
C MET A 84 7.56 8.69 -3.07
N GLY A 85 8.89 8.70 -3.05
CA GLY A 85 9.69 8.84 -1.82
C GLY A 85 9.32 10.08 -1.01
N ALA A 86 9.27 11.24 -1.68
CA ALA A 86 8.88 12.50 -1.07
C ALA A 86 7.45 12.45 -0.53
N ALA A 87 6.49 12.02 -1.36
CA ALA A 87 5.08 11.91 -0.98
C ALA A 87 4.87 11.02 0.26
N ALA A 88 5.52 9.85 0.30
CA ALA A 88 5.39 8.92 1.40
C ALA A 88 5.92 9.51 2.71
N THR A 89 7.13 10.07 2.67
CA THR A 89 7.80 10.60 3.87
C THR A 89 7.21 11.90 4.39
N GLU A 90 6.62 12.72 3.50
CA GLU A 90 5.92 13.95 3.88
C GLU A 90 4.59 13.68 4.60
N LEU A 91 3.85 12.65 4.19
CA LEU A 91 2.45 12.46 4.62
C LEU A 91 2.26 11.30 5.62
N SER A 92 3.25 10.42 5.78
CA SER A 92 3.20 9.26 6.68
C SER A 92 4.04 9.50 7.93
N ASP A 93 3.70 8.86 9.04
CA ASP A 93 4.51 8.93 10.26
C ASP A 93 5.73 8.00 10.19
N GLN A 94 5.60 6.88 9.48
CA GLN A 94 6.68 5.94 9.21
C GLN A 94 6.55 5.38 7.80
N VAL A 95 7.68 5.27 7.11
CA VAL A 95 7.75 4.68 5.77
C VAL A 95 8.66 3.46 5.77
N ILE A 96 8.29 2.45 5.00
CA ILE A 96 9.08 1.26 4.72
C ILE A 96 9.23 1.16 3.21
N ILE A 97 10.43 1.45 2.74
CA ILE A 97 10.78 1.37 1.31
C ILE A 97 11.28 -0.05 1.05
N THR A 98 10.67 -0.72 0.08
CA THR A 98 10.90 -2.13 -0.21
C THR A 98 10.91 -2.42 -1.72
N SER A 99 11.10 -3.69 -2.08
CA SER A 99 10.94 -4.17 -3.45
C SER A 99 9.48 -4.16 -3.91
N ASP A 100 9.34 -4.16 -5.23
CA ASP A 100 8.10 -4.43 -5.95
C ASP A 100 8.50 -5.36 -7.13
N ASN A 101 7.90 -5.20 -8.29
CA ASN A 101 8.30 -5.82 -9.54
C ASN A 101 9.53 -5.11 -10.10
N SER A 102 10.73 -5.49 -9.65
CA SER A 102 12.02 -4.94 -10.11
C SER A 102 12.32 -5.27 -11.57
N ARG A 103 11.72 -6.33 -12.14
CA ARG A 103 11.93 -6.74 -13.56
C ARG A 103 13.42 -6.90 -13.85
N GLY A 104 13.96 -6.28 -14.90
CA GLY A 104 15.38 -6.33 -15.24
C GLY A 104 16.27 -5.33 -14.48
N GLU A 105 15.71 -4.48 -13.60
CA GLU A 105 16.48 -3.54 -12.80
C GLU A 105 16.87 -4.12 -11.44
N SER A 106 18.03 -3.70 -10.93
CA SER A 106 18.43 -3.99 -9.55
C SER A 106 17.44 -3.36 -8.56
N THR A 107 16.93 -4.17 -7.63
CA THR A 107 16.10 -3.72 -6.50
C THR A 107 16.77 -2.58 -5.72
N ASP A 108 18.06 -2.69 -5.44
CA ASP A 108 18.80 -1.67 -4.70
C ASP A 108 18.90 -0.36 -5.48
N ALA A 109 19.07 -0.43 -6.80
CA ALA A 109 19.08 0.77 -7.65
C ALA A 109 17.72 1.48 -7.61
N ILE A 110 16.61 0.73 -7.68
CA ILE A 110 15.26 1.30 -7.56
C ILE A 110 15.06 1.94 -6.19
N ILE A 111 15.43 1.25 -5.12
CA ILE A 111 15.31 1.75 -3.74
C ILE A 111 16.12 3.04 -3.58
N ASN A 112 17.36 3.08 -4.08
CA ASN A 112 18.20 4.28 -4.04
C ASN A 112 17.54 5.46 -4.78
N ASP A 113 16.88 5.20 -5.91
CA ASP A 113 16.12 6.23 -6.63
C ASP A 113 14.94 6.78 -5.82
N ILE A 114 14.23 5.92 -5.08
CA ILE A 114 13.14 6.33 -4.18
C ILE A 114 13.71 7.17 -3.04
N VAL A 115 14.77 6.68 -2.39
CA VAL A 115 15.42 7.31 -1.23
C VAL A 115 15.95 8.70 -1.57
N ARG A 116 16.42 8.96 -2.80
CA ARG A 116 16.85 10.29 -3.24
C ARG A 116 15.77 11.37 -3.13
N GLY A 117 14.49 11.01 -3.15
CA GLY A 117 13.40 11.94 -2.90
C GLY A 117 12.80 11.85 -1.50
N ALA A 118 13.15 10.83 -0.71
CA ALA A 118 12.69 10.69 0.65
C ALA A 118 13.27 11.78 1.56
N GLY A 119 12.41 12.40 2.37
CA GLY A 119 12.78 13.41 3.36
C GLY A 119 12.51 12.95 4.80
N GLY A 120 12.72 13.83 5.78
CA GLY A 120 12.21 13.66 7.16
C GLY A 120 12.89 12.61 8.04
N GLY A 121 13.66 11.66 7.48
CA GLY A 121 14.33 10.60 8.23
C GLY A 121 13.38 9.57 8.85
N ASN A 122 12.09 9.64 8.55
CA ASN A 122 11.02 8.75 9.03
C ASN A 122 10.83 7.54 8.12
N TYR A 123 11.90 7.01 7.53
CA TYR A 123 11.84 5.82 6.68
C TYR A 123 12.86 4.77 7.09
N GLN A 124 12.56 3.52 6.77
CA GLN A 124 13.50 2.40 6.81
C GLN A 124 13.49 1.68 5.47
N VAL A 125 14.63 1.08 5.11
CA VAL A 125 14.78 0.29 3.89
C VAL A 125 14.78 -1.19 4.27
N VAL A 126 13.81 -1.93 3.73
CA VAL A 126 13.69 -3.38 3.93
C VAL A 126 13.49 -4.00 2.53
N PRO A 127 14.54 -4.43 1.84
CA PRO A 127 14.44 -4.84 0.43
C PRO A 127 13.44 -5.98 0.19
N GLY A 128 13.31 -6.94 1.11
CA GLY A 128 12.35 -8.03 1.00
C GLY A 128 10.91 -7.57 1.25
N ARG A 129 10.01 -7.73 0.26
CA ARG A 129 8.63 -7.23 0.37
C ARG A 129 7.82 -7.90 1.48
N ALA A 130 7.92 -9.23 1.63
CA ALA A 130 7.27 -9.94 2.73
C ALA A 130 7.79 -9.49 4.11
N GLU A 131 9.11 -9.29 4.22
CA GLU A 131 9.74 -8.80 5.44
C GLU A 131 9.31 -7.37 5.76
N ALA A 132 9.21 -6.50 4.75
CA ALA A 132 8.73 -5.13 4.90
C ALA A 132 7.28 -5.07 5.40
N ILE A 133 6.40 -5.90 4.83
CA ILE A 133 4.99 -6.03 5.25
C ILE A 133 4.93 -6.53 6.71
N SER A 134 5.67 -7.60 7.02
CA SER A 134 5.74 -8.14 8.39
C SER A 134 6.24 -7.11 9.39
N THR A 135 7.28 -6.35 9.02
CA THR A 135 7.85 -5.27 9.83
C THR A 135 6.82 -4.18 10.11
N ALA A 136 6.08 -3.74 9.08
CA ALA A 136 5.03 -2.73 9.25
C ALA A 136 3.94 -3.19 10.23
N ILE A 137 3.50 -4.43 10.07
CA ILE A 137 2.47 -5.06 10.90
C ILE A 137 2.95 -5.24 12.34
N ALA A 138 4.21 -5.60 12.55
CA ALA A 138 4.81 -5.69 13.88
C ALA A 138 4.92 -4.31 14.57
N LEU A 139 5.19 -3.25 13.80
CA LEU A 139 5.32 -1.89 14.31
C LEU A 139 3.98 -1.24 14.69
N ALA A 140 2.87 -1.67 14.10
CA ALA A 140 1.56 -1.07 14.27
C ALA A 140 1.05 -1.20 15.71
N ARG A 141 0.46 -0.14 16.25
CA ARG A 141 -0.19 -0.10 17.56
C ARG A 141 -1.70 0.06 17.38
N THR A 142 -2.47 -0.14 18.45
CA THR A 142 -3.90 0.14 18.48
C THR A 142 -4.22 1.50 17.87
N GLY A 143 -5.14 1.53 16.90
CA GLY A 143 -5.56 2.75 16.22
C GLY A 143 -4.64 3.26 15.10
N ASP A 144 -3.48 2.64 14.88
CA ASP A 144 -2.63 2.93 13.72
C ASP A 144 -3.28 2.45 12.42
N THR A 145 -2.74 2.91 11.29
CA THR A 145 -3.06 2.43 9.96
C THR A 145 -1.79 1.99 9.24
N VAL A 146 -1.77 0.74 8.76
CA VAL A 146 -0.75 0.20 7.86
C VAL A 146 -1.27 0.26 6.44
N LEU A 147 -0.55 0.94 5.56
CA LEU A 147 -0.83 1.04 4.13
C LEU A 147 0.21 0.24 3.35
N ILE A 148 -0.23 -0.71 2.53
CA ILE A 148 0.63 -1.47 1.63
C ILE A 148 0.25 -1.08 0.20
N ALA A 149 1.15 -0.37 -0.47
CA ALA A 149 0.90 0.22 -1.78
C ALA A 149 1.77 -0.41 -2.89
N GLY A 150 1.25 -0.35 -4.11
CA GLY A 150 1.97 -0.66 -5.35
C GLY A 150 1.33 -1.81 -6.13
N LYS A 151 1.14 -2.97 -5.49
CA LYS A 151 0.73 -4.21 -6.17
C LYS A 151 -0.79 -4.43 -6.20
N GLY A 152 -1.53 -3.93 -5.21
CA GLY A 152 -2.97 -4.15 -5.14
C GLY A 152 -3.31 -5.65 -5.08
N HIS A 153 -3.98 -6.17 -6.10
CA HIS A 153 -4.38 -7.57 -6.22
C HIS A 153 -3.40 -8.43 -7.05
N GLU A 154 -2.23 -7.88 -7.45
CA GLU A 154 -1.22 -8.70 -8.12
C GLU A 154 -0.76 -9.84 -7.18
N ASP A 155 -0.68 -11.05 -7.74
CA ASP A 155 -0.39 -12.31 -7.06
C ASP A 155 1.01 -12.87 -7.39
N TYR A 156 1.86 -12.04 -7.97
CA TYR A 156 3.24 -12.38 -8.29
C TYR A 156 4.21 -11.24 -7.96
N GLN A 157 5.48 -11.56 -7.78
CA GLN A 157 6.59 -10.62 -7.75
C GLN A 157 7.59 -10.97 -8.86
N GLU A 158 8.06 -9.95 -9.59
CA GLU A 158 8.96 -10.14 -10.74
C GLU A 158 10.35 -9.54 -10.46
N ALA A 159 11.40 -10.35 -10.58
CA ALA A 159 12.80 -9.95 -10.49
C ALA A 159 13.66 -10.76 -11.48
N ASP A 160 14.59 -10.10 -12.16
CA ASP A 160 15.45 -10.66 -13.21
C ASP A 160 14.67 -11.45 -14.29
N GLY A 161 13.47 -10.96 -14.62
CA GLY A 161 12.55 -11.60 -15.58
C GLY A 161 11.86 -12.87 -15.05
N VAL A 162 12.11 -13.26 -13.79
CA VAL A 162 11.47 -14.40 -13.14
C VAL A 162 10.29 -13.92 -12.30
N ARG A 163 9.12 -14.54 -12.50
CA ARG A 163 7.94 -14.32 -11.67
C ARG A 163 7.81 -15.42 -10.62
N THR A 164 7.67 -15.02 -9.37
CA THR A 164 7.38 -15.91 -8.24
C THR A 164 6.02 -15.56 -7.65
N GLU A 165 5.33 -16.55 -7.10
CA GLU A 165 4.04 -16.34 -6.44
C GLU A 165 4.22 -15.44 -5.21
N PHE A 166 3.47 -14.34 -5.17
CA PHE A 166 3.54 -13.36 -4.10
C PHE A 166 2.29 -12.48 -4.08
N SER A 167 1.54 -12.50 -2.97
CA SER A 167 0.37 -11.63 -2.77
C SER A 167 0.55 -10.75 -1.54
N ASP A 168 0.41 -9.43 -1.70
CA ASP A 168 0.38 -8.49 -0.56
C ASP A 168 -0.74 -8.83 0.43
N ILE A 169 -1.88 -9.30 -0.09
CA ILE A 169 -3.06 -9.66 0.69
C ILE A 169 -2.75 -10.85 1.59
N GLU A 170 -2.21 -11.92 1.02
CA GLU A 170 -1.88 -13.11 1.80
C GLU A 170 -0.74 -12.85 2.79
N LYS A 171 0.27 -12.07 2.41
CA LYS A 171 1.37 -11.70 3.31
C LYS A 171 0.93 -10.80 4.46
N ALA A 172 0.00 -9.87 4.21
CA ALA A 172 -0.60 -9.08 5.28
C ALA A 172 -1.41 -9.97 6.24
N ARG A 173 -2.28 -10.86 5.71
CA ARG A 173 -3.08 -11.78 6.52
C ARG A 173 -2.20 -12.68 7.39
N GLU A 174 -1.19 -13.30 6.79
CA GLU A 174 -0.22 -14.16 7.46
C GLU A 174 0.46 -13.44 8.62
N ALA A 175 1.03 -12.25 8.37
CA ALA A 175 1.73 -11.48 9.38
C ALA A 175 0.80 -11.02 10.52
N ILE A 176 -0.44 -10.63 10.23
CA ILE A 176 -1.41 -10.25 11.28
C ILE A 176 -1.77 -11.45 12.16
N ARG A 177 -2.08 -12.61 11.54
CA ARG A 177 -2.41 -13.84 12.28
C ARG A 177 -1.27 -14.29 13.17
N LEU A 178 -0.03 -14.21 12.68
CA LEU A 178 1.16 -14.56 13.46
C LEU A 178 1.33 -13.65 14.67
N ARG A 179 1.14 -12.34 14.51
CA ARG A 179 1.20 -11.38 15.62
C ARG A 179 0.17 -11.70 16.70
N GLY A 180 -1.06 -12.03 16.32
CA GLY A 180 -2.14 -12.36 17.26
C GLY A 180 -1.92 -13.64 18.08
N LYS A 181 -1.01 -14.54 17.65
CA LYS A 181 -0.65 -15.76 18.40
C LYS A 181 0.43 -15.53 19.45
N VAL A 182 1.13 -14.41 19.39
CA VAL A 182 2.32 -14.12 20.23
C VAL A 182 1.97 -13.19 21.41
N GLY A 183 0.79 -12.54 21.38
CA GLY A 183 0.25 -11.74 22.50
C GLY A 183 -0.71 -12.55 23.36
#